data_AF-A0A6J6WA84-F1
#
_entry.id   AF-A0A6J6WA84-F1
#
_cell.length_a   1.000
_cell.length_b   1.000
_cell.length_c   1.000
_cell.angle_alpha   90.00
_cell.angle_beta   90.00
_cell.angle_gamma   90.00
#
_symmetry.space_group_name_H-M   'P 1'
#
loop_
_entity.id
_entity.type
_entity.pdbx_description
1 polymer ?
#
loop_
_entity_poly.entity_id
_entity_poly.type
_entity_poly.pdbx_seq_one_letter_code
_entity_poly.pdbx_strand_id
1 'polypeptide(L)'
;MSVAEVAKYGIQGSMTYCVDLGRKLSAVQRGERGAFDQFLDFAEGKRVFSGKIIDLDRRTTAGFARGTVVIEHLNDPTRIMRIEIQNEFLIAFEDGRPIITAPDLICILDHENAAPITTETLAFGQRVDVVGLPCAPEWHQPGMLELVGPRVFGYDAEYRSIKGRNA
;
A
#
# COMPACT_ATOMS: atom_id res chain seq x y z
N MET A 1 21.42 -15.08 14.38
CA MET A 1 21.69 -13.84 13.65
C MET A 1 22.63 -12.99 14.48
N SER A 2 23.80 -12.66 13.96
CA SER A 2 24.82 -11.82 14.60
C SER A 2 24.60 -10.34 14.28
N VAL A 3 25.25 -9.44 15.02
CA VAL A 3 25.24 -8.00 14.75
C VAL A 3 25.72 -7.69 13.33
N ALA A 4 26.76 -8.40 12.87
CA ALA A 4 27.28 -8.24 11.52
C ALA A 4 26.27 -8.67 10.44
N GLU A 5 25.49 -9.71 10.69
CA GLU A 5 24.44 -10.16 9.76
C GLU A 5 23.28 -9.16 9.70
N VAL A 6 22.85 -8.61 10.84
CA VAL A 6 21.79 -7.57 10.87
C VAL A 6 22.25 -6.32 10.13
N ALA A 7 23.49 -5.87 10.36
CA ALA A 7 24.05 -4.69 9.67
C ALA A 7 24.17 -4.91 8.16
N LYS A 8 24.43 -6.14 7.72
CA LYS A 8 24.60 -6.48 6.31
C LYS A 8 23.29 -6.70 5.57
N TYR A 9 22.29 -7.33 6.20
CA TYR A 9 21.08 -7.80 5.53
C TYR A 9 19.79 -7.10 5.97
N GLY A 10 19.80 -6.38 7.10
CA GLY A 10 18.64 -5.64 7.56
C GLY A 10 18.44 -4.34 6.78
N ILE A 11 17.18 -3.98 6.53
CA ILE A 11 16.80 -2.68 5.97
C ILE A 11 17.05 -1.61 7.05
N GLN A 12 18.18 -0.92 6.94
CA GLN A 12 18.64 0.04 7.93
C GLN A 12 17.79 1.31 7.90
N GLY A 13 17.63 1.96 9.06
CA GLY A 13 16.92 3.24 9.16
C GLY A 13 15.40 3.16 9.05
N SER A 14 14.81 1.97 8.88
CA SER A 14 13.35 1.76 8.77
C SER A 14 12.56 2.38 9.94
N MET A 15 13.05 2.24 11.18
CA MET A 15 12.41 2.86 12.34
C MET A 15 12.44 4.39 12.29
N THR A 16 13.55 4.99 11.88
CA THR A 16 13.67 6.45 11.69
C THR A 16 12.72 6.92 10.59
N TYR A 17 12.69 6.20 9.46
CA TYR A 17 11.76 6.46 8.37
C TYR A 17 10.31 6.43 8.84
N CYS A 18 9.88 5.41 9.58
CA CYS A 18 8.52 5.31 10.12
C CYS A 18 8.18 6.49 11.04
N VAL A 19 9.11 6.91 11.90
CA VAL A 19 8.90 8.05 12.81
C VAL A 19 8.74 9.35 12.01
N ASP A 20 9.59 9.58 11.03
CA ASP A 20 9.55 10.81 10.22
C ASP A 20 8.34 10.84 9.29
N LEU A 21 7.98 9.70 8.68
CA LEU A 21 6.76 9.54 7.91
C LEU A 21 5.52 9.82 8.77
N GLY A 22 5.48 9.29 9.99
CA GLY A 22 4.40 9.54 10.94
C GLY A 22 4.28 11.01 11.35
N ARG A 23 5.40 11.72 11.52
CA ARG A 23 5.39 13.18 11.76
C ARG A 23 4.79 13.95 10.59
N LYS A 24 5.11 13.56 9.34
CA LYS A 24 4.51 14.16 8.14
C LYS A 24 3.01 13.87 8.06
N LEU A 25 2.59 12.63 8.31
CA LEU A 25 1.19 12.27 8.33
C LEU A 25 0.42 13.03 9.43
N SER A 26 1.01 13.21 10.61
CA SER A 26 0.39 14.01 11.68
C SER A 26 0.14 15.47 11.27
N ALA A 27 1.03 16.07 10.47
CA ALA A 27 0.79 17.41 9.92
C ALA A 27 -0.42 17.44 8.97
N VAL A 28 -0.65 16.39 8.18
CA VAL A 28 -1.88 16.21 7.38
C VAL A 28 -3.10 16.18 8.28
N GLN A 29 -3.04 15.36 9.34
CA GLN A 29 -4.15 15.18 10.29
C GLN A 29 -4.50 16.46 11.05
N ARG A 30 -3.54 17.38 11.20
CA ARG A 30 -3.75 18.72 11.77
C ARG A 30 -4.30 19.74 10.76
N GLY A 31 -4.51 19.35 9.51
CA GLY A 31 -5.04 20.23 8.46
C GLY A 31 -4.03 21.27 7.96
N GLU A 32 -2.72 21.01 8.10
CA GLU A 32 -1.70 21.93 7.63
C GLU A 32 -1.69 22.01 6.09
N ARG A 33 -1.68 23.22 5.55
CA ARG A 33 -1.75 23.45 4.10
C ARG A 33 -0.56 22.82 3.38
N GLY A 34 -0.83 21.97 2.39
CA GLY A 34 0.19 21.30 1.59
C GLY A 34 0.92 20.16 2.32
N ALA A 35 0.48 19.78 3.53
CA ALA A 35 1.12 18.70 4.27
C ALA A 35 0.98 17.33 3.60
N PHE A 36 -0.13 17.10 2.87
CA PHE A 36 -0.33 15.82 2.17
C PHE A 36 0.68 15.64 1.03
N ASP A 37 0.93 16.71 0.26
CA ASP A 37 1.95 16.68 -0.79
C ASP A 37 3.34 16.45 -0.18
N GLN A 38 3.67 17.14 0.92
CA GLN A 38 4.94 16.92 1.63
C GLN A 38 5.07 15.50 2.20
N PHE A 39 3.97 14.89 2.64
CA PHE A 39 3.94 13.50 3.10
C PHE A 39 4.23 12.56 1.93
N LEU A 40 3.59 12.75 0.79
CA LEU A 40 3.83 11.95 -0.41
C LEU A 40 5.25 12.14 -0.95
N ASP A 41 5.75 13.38 -1.01
CA ASP A 41 7.10 13.69 -1.46
C ASP A 41 8.16 13.01 -0.57
N PHE A 42 7.99 13.09 0.76
CA PHE A 42 8.90 12.41 1.70
C PHE A 42 8.87 10.89 1.54
N ALA A 43 7.68 10.33 1.31
CA ALA A 43 7.50 8.89 1.14
C ALA A 43 7.85 8.40 -0.27
N GLU A 44 8.18 9.31 -1.19
CA GLU A 44 8.24 9.07 -2.64
C GLU A 44 7.00 8.34 -3.18
N GLY A 45 5.85 8.60 -2.55
CA GLY A 45 4.59 7.92 -2.75
C GLY A 45 3.62 8.69 -3.64
N LYS A 46 2.50 8.05 -3.96
CA LYS A 46 1.42 8.67 -4.75
C LYS A 46 0.06 8.23 -4.23
N ARG A 47 -0.88 9.16 -4.16
CA ARG A 47 -2.30 8.82 -4.07
C ARG A 47 -2.77 8.34 -5.45
N VAL A 48 -3.14 7.08 -5.54
CA VAL A 48 -3.55 6.43 -6.80
C VAL A 48 -5.06 6.39 -6.98
N PHE A 49 -5.81 6.48 -5.89
CA PHE A 49 -7.26 6.42 -5.94
C PHE A 49 -7.89 7.14 -4.74
N SER A 50 -9.05 7.75 -4.96
CA SER A 50 -9.90 8.29 -3.90
C SER A 50 -11.31 7.79 -4.14
N GLY A 51 -11.87 7.07 -3.19
CA GLY A 51 -13.10 6.33 -3.42
C GLY A 51 -13.87 5.98 -2.17
N LYS A 52 -15.00 5.31 -2.37
CA LYS A 52 -15.84 4.74 -1.30
C LYS A 52 -15.81 3.22 -1.42
N ILE A 53 -15.62 2.53 -0.30
CA ILE A 53 -15.69 1.07 -0.27
C ILE A 53 -17.14 0.64 -0.54
N ILE A 54 -17.36 -0.09 -1.63
CA ILE A 54 -18.67 -0.59 -2.07
C ILE A 54 -18.81 -2.10 -1.96
N ASP A 55 -17.72 -2.82 -1.71
CA ASP A 55 -17.78 -4.26 -1.40
C ASP A 55 -16.55 -4.67 -0.60
N LEU A 56 -16.73 -5.67 0.25
CA LEU A 56 -15.67 -6.24 1.08
C LEU A 56 -15.98 -7.72 1.34
N ASP A 57 -15.27 -8.62 0.65
CA ASP A 57 -15.29 -10.06 0.94
C ASP A 57 -14.08 -10.40 1.83
N ARG A 58 -14.30 -11.06 2.96
CA ARG A 58 -13.26 -11.57 3.84
C ARG A 58 -13.53 -13.03 4.18
N ARG A 59 -12.57 -13.89 3.87
CA ARG A 59 -12.59 -15.32 4.18
C ARG A 59 -11.30 -15.72 4.86
N THR A 60 -11.40 -16.25 6.07
CA THR A 60 -10.26 -16.89 6.72
C THR A 60 -10.03 -18.24 6.03
N THR A 61 -8.98 -18.32 5.21
CA THR A 61 -8.62 -19.54 4.47
C THR A 61 -7.19 -19.92 4.83
N ALA A 62 -6.98 -21.18 5.25
CA ALA A 62 -5.66 -21.71 5.64
C ALA A 62 -4.90 -20.86 6.70
N GLY A 63 -5.63 -20.23 7.63
CA GLY A 63 -5.06 -19.42 8.71
C GLY A 63 -4.74 -17.96 8.35
N PHE A 64 -4.98 -17.53 7.11
CA PHE A 64 -4.80 -16.15 6.67
C PHE A 64 -6.15 -15.51 6.34
N ALA A 65 -6.30 -14.22 6.67
CA ALA A 65 -7.45 -13.43 6.25
C ALA A 65 -7.30 -13.09 4.76
N ARG A 66 -7.84 -13.92 3.86
CA ARG A 66 -7.91 -13.58 2.44
C ARG A 66 -9.13 -12.72 2.19
N GLY A 67 -9.01 -11.69 1.37
CA GLY A 67 -10.15 -10.86 1.05
C GLY A 67 -9.95 -10.00 -0.17
N THR A 68 -11.05 -9.40 -0.60
CA THR A 68 -11.07 -8.45 -1.69
C THR A 68 -11.87 -7.25 -1.24
N VAL A 69 -11.33 -6.05 -1.44
CA VAL A 69 -12.06 -4.79 -1.25
C VAL A 69 -12.29 -4.16 -2.62
N VAL A 70 -13.51 -3.66 -2.84
CA VAL A 70 -13.89 -2.93 -4.05
C VAL A 70 -14.22 -1.50 -3.68
N ILE A 71 -13.64 -0.56 -4.41
CA ILE A 71 -13.70 0.87 -4.15
C ILE A 71 -14.18 1.57 -5.42
N GLU A 72 -15.29 2.30 -5.31
CA GLU A 72 -15.83 3.16 -6.36
C GLU A 72 -15.23 4.56 -6.25
N HIS A 73 -14.74 5.14 -7.35
CA HIS A 73 -14.09 6.45 -7.32
C HIS A 73 -15.09 7.57 -6.95
N LEU A 74 -14.67 8.52 -6.11
CA LEU A 74 -15.57 9.56 -5.57
C LEU A 74 -16.16 10.48 -6.65
N ASN A 75 -15.39 10.74 -7.71
CA ASN A 75 -15.77 11.69 -8.77
C ASN A 75 -16.12 11.02 -10.11
N ASP A 76 -15.98 9.69 -10.20
CA ASP A 76 -16.21 8.96 -11.44
C ASP A 76 -16.66 7.52 -11.14
N PRO A 77 -17.97 7.26 -11.03
CA PRO A 77 -18.48 5.93 -10.69
C PRO A 77 -18.11 4.84 -11.70
N THR A 78 -17.61 5.19 -12.89
CA THR A 78 -17.16 4.20 -13.87
C THR A 78 -15.79 3.62 -13.54
N ARG A 79 -15.01 4.32 -12.71
CA ARG A 79 -13.69 3.87 -12.24
C ARG A 79 -13.84 3.07 -10.96
N ILE A 80 -13.45 1.80 -11.04
CA ILE A 80 -13.48 0.86 -9.92
C ILE A 80 -12.07 0.36 -9.63
N MET A 81 -11.67 0.49 -8.37
CA MET A 81 -10.45 -0.13 -7.85
C MET A 81 -10.81 -1.39 -7.07
N ARG A 82 -10.06 -2.46 -7.31
CA ARG A 82 -10.15 -3.71 -6.57
C ARG A 82 -8.80 -4.02 -5.94
N ILE A 83 -8.76 -4.27 -4.63
CA ILE A 83 -7.52 -4.60 -3.93
C ILE A 83 -7.64 -5.99 -3.34
N GLU A 84 -6.62 -6.81 -3.60
CA GLU A 84 -6.49 -8.15 -3.05
C GLU A 84 -5.72 -8.12 -1.73
N ILE A 85 -6.26 -8.82 -0.74
CA ILE A 85 -5.84 -8.74 0.65
C ILE A 85 -5.46 -10.13 1.16
N GLN A 86 -4.36 -10.20 1.92
CA GLN A 86 -4.10 -11.26 2.90
C GLN A 86 -3.95 -10.62 4.30
N ASN A 87 -2.80 -10.81 4.97
CA ASN A 87 -2.48 -10.00 6.14
C ASN A 87 -2.19 -8.54 5.75
N GLU A 88 -1.82 -8.30 4.49
CA GLU A 88 -1.50 -6.99 3.92
C GLU A 88 -2.29 -6.73 2.63
N PHE A 89 -2.26 -5.49 2.14
CA PHE A 89 -2.75 -5.11 0.81
C PHE A 89 -1.71 -5.49 -0.25
N LEU A 90 -2.02 -6.47 -1.10
CA LEU A 90 -1.02 -7.11 -1.95
C LEU A 90 -1.02 -6.61 -3.39
N ILE A 91 -2.19 -6.40 -3.99
CA ILE A 91 -2.30 -5.96 -5.38
C ILE A 91 -3.51 -5.04 -5.53
N ALA A 92 -3.30 -3.88 -6.14
CA ALA A 92 -4.37 -2.98 -6.56
C ALA A 92 -4.58 -3.09 -8.08
N PHE A 93 -5.83 -3.30 -8.46
CA PHE A 93 -6.28 -3.33 -9.85
C PHE A 93 -7.18 -2.13 -10.13
N GLU A 94 -7.01 -1.53 -11.30
CA GLU A 94 -7.95 -0.57 -11.88
C GLU A 94 -8.26 -1.04 -13.32
N ASP A 95 -9.53 -1.12 -13.68
CA ASP A 95 -9.99 -1.63 -14.98
C ASP A 95 -9.38 -3.01 -15.37
N GLY A 96 -9.26 -3.88 -14.37
CA GLY A 96 -8.70 -5.23 -14.54
C GLY A 96 -7.19 -5.29 -14.72
N ARG A 97 -6.48 -4.16 -14.65
CA ARG A 97 -5.02 -4.09 -14.79
C ARG A 97 -4.36 -3.84 -13.42
N PRO A 98 -3.32 -4.61 -13.05
CA PRO A 98 -2.57 -4.32 -11.82
C PRO A 98 -1.80 -3.01 -11.99
N ILE A 99 -2.06 -2.07 -11.08
CA ILE A 99 -1.39 -0.76 -11.05
C ILE A 99 -0.27 -0.69 -10.01
N ILE A 100 -0.42 -1.44 -8.91
CA ILE A 100 0.58 -1.59 -7.84
C ILE A 100 0.53 -3.04 -7.38
N THR A 101 1.69 -3.63 -7.15
CA THR A 101 1.82 -4.96 -6.54
C THR A 101 2.87 -4.92 -5.45
N ALA A 102 2.76 -5.82 -4.47
CA ALA A 102 3.87 -6.16 -3.58
C ALA A 102 5.18 -6.39 -4.37
N PRO A 103 6.36 -6.02 -3.84
CA PRO A 103 6.59 -5.51 -2.48
C PRO A 103 6.33 -4.01 -2.27
N ASP A 104 5.92 -3.25 -3.29
CA ASP A 104 5.50 -1.86 -3.06
C ASP A 104 4.27 -1.85 -2.14
N LEU A 105 4.25 -0.90 -1.21
CA LEU A 105 3.20 -0.84 -0.21
C LEU A 105 1.95 -0.20 -0.80
N ILE A 106 0.81 -0.80 -0.52
CA ILE A 106 -0.50 -0.20 -0.72
C ILE A 106 -1.01 0.16 0.66
N CYS A 107 -1.24 1.45 0.90
CA CYS A 107 -1.77 1.98 2.14
C CYS A 107 -3.16 2.57 1.89
N ILE A 108 -4.08 2.35 2.82
CA ILE A 108 -5.41 2.95 2.78
C ILE A 108 -5.50 3.95 3.94
N LEU A 109 -5.87 5.19 3.61
CA LEU A 109 -6.11 6.25 4.57
C LEU A 109 -7.59 6.63 4.54
N ASP A 110 -8.16 6.96 5.69
CA ASP A 110 -9.46 7.62 5.76
C ASP A 110 -9.41 8.95 4.99
N HIS A 111 -10.38 9.16 4.10
CA HIS A 111 -10.38 10.31 3.19
C HIS A 111 -10.56 11.66 3.91
N GLU A 112 -11.22 11.67 5.08
CA GLU A 112 -11.55 12.89 5.79
C GLU A 112 -10.44 13.31 6.76
N ASN A 113 -9.82 12.34 7.43
CA ASN A 113 -8.87 12.62 8.51
C ASN A 113 -7.47 12.01 8.30
N ALA A 114 -7.21 11.31 7.19
CA ALA A 114 -5.93 10.66 6.91
C ALA A 114 -5.46 9.65 7.97
N ALA A 115 -6.37 9.08 8.77
CA ALA A 115 -6.05 7.97 9.65
C ALA A 115 -5.78 6.70 8.83
N PRO A 116 -4.71 5.95 9.09
CA PRO A 116 -4.48 4.67 8.44
C PRO A 116 -5.59 3.66 8.74
N ILE A 117 -6.05 2.94 7.72
CA ILE A 117 -7.03 1.87 7.84
C ILE A 117 -6.31 0.55 7.56
N THR A 118 -6.40 -0.38 8.51
CA THR A 118 -5.78 -1.70 8.41
C THR A 118 -6.71 -2.70 7.71
N THR A 119 -6.16 -3.83 7.29
CA THR A 119 -6.93 -4.89 6.62
C THR A 119 -8.08 -5.40 7.49
N GLU A 120 -7.98 -5.34 8.82
CA GLU A 120 -9.01 -5.75 9.79
C GLU A 120 -10.09 -4.69 10.01
N THR A 121 -9.74 -3.41 9.85
CA THR A 121 -10.62 -2.26 10.16
C THR A 121 -11.34 -1.67 8.94
N LEU A 122 -11.10 -2.20 7.72
CA LEU A 122 -11.92 -1.86 6.55
C LEU A 122 -13.38 -2.19 6.80
N ALA A 123 -14.25 -1.31 6.34
CA ALA A 123 -15.68 -1.46 6.41
C ALA A 123 -16.35 -0.85 5.17
N PHE A 124 -17.47 -1.45 4.75
CA PHE A 124 -18.32 -0.91 3.70
C PHE A 124 -18.72 0.54 4.01
N GLY A 125 -18.72 1.39 2.98
CA GLY A 125 -19.13 2.79 3.07
C GLY A 125 -18.03 3.77 3.51
N GLN A 126 -16.87 3.29 3.97
CA GLN A 126 -15.74 4.18 4.26
C GLN A 126 -15.30 4.91 2.98
N ARG A 127 -15.07 6.22 3.11
CA ARG A 127 -14.40 7.02 2.09
C ARG A 127 -12.90 6.97 2.36
N VAL A 128 -12.13 6.60 1.35
CA VAL A 128 -10.71 6.30 1.51
C VAL A 128 -9.86 6.90 0.40
N ASP A 129 -8.62 7.22 0.74
CA ASP A 129 -7.54 7.48 -0.19
C ASP A 129 -6.60 6.27 -0.21
N VAL A 130 -6.35 5.72 -1.40
CA VAL A 130 -5.39 4.64 -1.62
C VAL A 130 -4.06 5.28 -2.04
N VAL A 131 -3.02 5.02 -1.26
CA VAL A 131 -1.67 5.55 -1.44
C VAL A 131 -0.71 4.40 -1.71
N GLY A 132 0.07 4.50 -2.79
CA GLY A 132 1.19 3.60 -3.06
C GLY A 132 2.50 4.19 -2.56
N LEU A 133 3.32 3.39 -1.89
CA LEU A 133 4.68 3.74 -1.48
C LEU A 133 5.69 2.73 -2.08
N PRO A 134 6.87 3.17 -2.54
CA PRO A 134 7.88 2.26 -3.05
C PRO A 134 8.40 1.34 -1.93
N CYS A 135 8.75 0.11 -2.28
CA CYS A 135 9.47 -0.76 -1.36
C CYS A 135 10.90 -0.26 -1.12
N ALA A 136 11.54 -0.80 -0.08
CA ALA A 136 12.95 -0.53 0.18
C ALA A 136 13.84 -0.97 -1.01
N PRO A 137 14.88 -0.20 -1.39
CA PRO A 137 15.76 -0.51 -2.52
C PRO A 137 16.39 -1.91 -2.47
N GLU A 138 16.61 -2.45 -1.26
CA GLU A 138 17.16 -3.77 -1.01
C GLU A 138 16.31 -4.90 -1.65
N TRP A 139 15.00 -4.70 -1.83
CA TRP A 139 14.12 -5.67 -2.49
C TRP A 139 14.33 -5.75 -4.00
N HIS A 140 15.04 -4.81 -4.61
CA HIS A 140 15.39 -4.85 -6.04
C HIS A 140 16.67 -5.65 -6.32
N GLN A 141 17.35 -6.17 -5.29
CA GLN A 141 18.51 -7.04 -5.50
C GLN A 141 18.12 -8.31 -6.27
N PRO A 142 19.06 -8.90 -7.05
CA PRO A 142 18.78 -10.11 -7.84
C PRO A 142 18.15 -11.22 -6.99
N GLY A 143 17.03 -11.77 -7.47
CA GLY A 143 16.28 -12.84 -6.81
C GLY A 143 15.35 -12.40 -5.67
N MET A 144 15.44 -11.17 -5.16
CA MET A 144 14.60 -10.75 -4.04
C MET A 144 13.11 -10.62 -4.42
N LEU A 145 12.81 -10.07 -5.61
CA LEU A 145 11.43 -9.97 -6.10
C LEU A 145 10.76 -11.35 -6.29
N GLU A 146 11.54 -12.42 -6.48
CA GLU A 146 11.01 -13.79 -6.55
C GLU A 146 10.55 -14.31 -5.18
N LEU A 147 10.98 -13.66 -4.09
CA LEU A 147 10.64 -14.01 -2.71
C LEU A 147 9.53 -13.14 -2.12
N VAL A 148 9.36 -11.91 -2.62
CA VAL A 148 8.39 -10.93 -2.08
C VAL A 148 7.40 -10.39 -3.09
N GLY A 149 7.51 -10.77 -4.35
CA GLY A 149 6.62 -10.35 -5.41
C GLY A 149 5.23 -11.02 -5.35
N PRO A 150 4.28 -10.58 -6.18
CA PRO A 150 2.89 -11.03 -6.14
C PRO A 150 2.72 -12.54 -6.37
N ARG A 151 3.62 -13.17 -7.13
CA ARG A 151 3.58 -14.62 -7.41
C ARG A 151 3.73 -15.49 -6.17
N VAL A 152 4.52 -15.04 -5.18
CA VAL A 152 4.70 -15.76 -3.91
C VAL A 152 3.41 -15.82 -3.10
N PHE A 153 2.56 -14.80 -3.27
CA PHE A 153 1.24 -14.75 -2.64
C PHE A 153 0.16 -15.49 -3.43
N GLY A 154 0.50 -16.12 -4.56
CA GLY A 154 -0.40 -16.91 -5.40
C GLY A 154 -1.11 -16.11 -6.50
N TYR A 155 -0.65 -14.90 -6.82
CA TYR A 155 -1.20 -14.11 -7.92
C TYR A 155 -0.35 -14.23 -9.18
N ASP A 156 -0.98 -14.56 -10.30
CA ASP A 156 -0.33 -14.55 -11.61
C ASP A 156 -0.18 -13.11 -12.14
N ALA A 157 0.76 -12.37 -11.53
CA ALA A 157 1.10 -10.99 -11.88
C ALA A 157 2.62 -10.78 -11.83
N GLU A 158 3.11 -9.77 -12.54
CA GLU A 158 4.49 -9.29 -12.41
C GLU A 158 4.57 -8.10 -11.44
N TYR A 159 5.74 -7.86 -10.88
CA TYR A 159 5.99 -6.67 -10.08
C TYR A 159 5.70 -5.39 -10.89
N ARG A 160 4.90 -4.51 -10.31
CA ARG A 160 4.53 -3.19 -10.83
C ARG A 160 4.84 -2.15 -9.75
N SER A 161 5.91 -1.40 -9.96
CA SER A 161 6.29 -0.31 -9.06
C SER A 161 5.36 0.89 -9.20
N ILE A 162 5.09 1.57 -8.07
CA ILE A 162 4.41 2.88 -8.04
C ILE A 162 5.22 3.98 -8.73
N LYS A 163 6.54 3.82 -8.83
CA LYS A 163 7.42 4.75 -9.56
C LYS A 163 7.35 4.57 -11.08
N GLY A 164 6.76 3.47 -11.58
CA GLY A 164 6.65 3.14 -13.01
C GLY A 164 7.60 2.00 -13.43
N ARG A 165 7.53 1.57 -14.71
CA ARG A 165 8.18 0.36 -15.24
C ARG A 165 9.73 0.31 -15.20
N ASN A 166 10.41 1.37 -14.77
CA ASN A 166 11.87 1.50 -14.83
C ASN A 166 12.53 1.80 -13.47
N ALA A 167 11.93 1.37 -12.36
CA ALA A 167 12.54 1.45 -11.03
C ALA A 167 13.40 0.21 -10.74
#